data_AF-A0A2K0YB47-F1
#
_entry.id   AF-A0A2K0YB47-F1
#
_cell.length_a   1.000
_cell.length_b   1.000
_cell.length_c   1.000
_cell.angle_alpha   90.00
_cell.angle_beta   90.00
_cell.angle_gamma   90.00
#
_symmetry.space_group_name_H-M   'P 1'
#
loop_
_entity.id
_entity.type
_entity.pdbx_description
1 polymer ?
#
loop_
_entity_poly.entity_id
_entity_poly.type
_entity_poly.pdbx_seq_one_letter_code
_entity_poly.pdbx_strand_id
1 'polypeptide(L)'
;MHVQLRNGLHFCKCAERFIFLDVHTDRYFALSGQVDLAFRAWIAGEVSTEEPSEHLNILIRTGLLVPAPGEAKIGEGSSLEPAKRDFYARVVGRVGVTGAKAFLLRYRARRNMRTQSFRAVLRDVSDRKAALTSITNDAVGEISLACKAFGSTSWVFRARDQCVPESIAFHRLCLDRGVPATLFIGVKVNPFAAHCWVQHGDVVINDRMERIRQFTPILEI
;
A
#
# COMPACT_ATOMS: atom_id res chain seq x y z
N MET A 1 -21.63 -3.27 22.76
CA MET A 1 -21.21 -4.28 21.75
C MET A 1 -20.01 -3.73 21.02
N HIS A 2 -18.80 -4.28 21.20
CA HIS A 2 -17.63 -3.74 20.53
C HIS A 2 -17.73 -3.93 19.01
N VAL A 3 -17.35 -2.91 18.25
CA VAL A 3 -17.31 -2.95 16.77
C VAL A 3 -15.91 -2.59 16.30
N GLN A 4 -15.49 -3.16 15.18
CA GLN A 4 -14.20 -2.91 14.53
C GLN A 4 -14.41 -2.61 13.05
N LEU A 5 -13.39 -2.06 12.40
CA LEU A 5 -13.40 -1.88 10.96
C LEU A 5 -13.44 -3.26 10.27
N ARG A 6 -14.25 -3.42 9.22
CA ARG A 6 -14.29 -4.66 8.44
C ARG A 6 -12.92 -4.98 7.85
N ASN A 7 -12.49 -6.23 7.97
CA ASN A 7 -11.26 -6.73 7.34
C ASN A 7 -11.22 -6.38 5.84
N GLY A 8 -10.04 -5.99 5.35
CA GLY A 8 -9.83 -5.56 3.96
C GLY A 8 -10.24 -4.12 3.66
N LEU A 9 -10.84 -3.40 4.63
CA LEU A 9 -10.90 -1.94 4.59
C LEU A 9 -9.64 -1.36 5.23
N HIS A 10 -9.09 -0.36 4.58
CA HIS A 10 -8.01 0.47 5.09
C HIS A 10 -8.45 1.92 5.00
N PHE A 11 -7.97 2.78 5.91
CA PHE A 11 -8.29 4.21 5.83
C PHE A 11 -7.12 5.07 6.27
N CYS A 12 -7.11 6.31 5.79
CA CYS A 12 -6.20 7.35 6.25
C CYS A 12 -6.92 8.70 6.31
N LYS A 13 -6.45 9.61 7.17
CA LYS A 13 -6.88 11.01 7.15
C LYS A 13 -6.02 11.78 6.15
N CYS A 14 -6.60 12.20 5.02
CA CYS A 14 -5.93 12.98 3.97
C CYS A 14 -6.65 14.32 3.77
N ALA A 15 -5.95 15.44 3.99
CA ALA A 15 -6.47 16.82 3.89
C ALA A 15 -7.86 16.97 4.54
N GLU A 16 -7.96 16.61 5.83
CA GLU A 16 -9.17 16.63 6.66
C GLU A 16 -10.28 15.64 6.32
N ARG A 17 -10.11 14.76 5.32
CA ARG A 17 -11.10 13.73 4.97
C ARG A 17 -10.59 12.33 5.29
N PHE A 18 -11.46 11.46 5.76
CA PHE A 18 -11.19 10.03 5.81
C PHE A 18 -11.40 9.43 4.43
N ILE A 19 -10.32 8.90 3.87
CA ILE A 19 -10.35 8.13 2.63
C ILE A 19 -10.24 6.66 2.99
N PHE A 20 -11.11 5.85 2.41
CA PHE A 20 -11.14 4.41 2.58
C PHE A 20 -10.70 3.72 1.30
N LEU A 21 -9.96 2.64 1.45
CA LEU A 21 -9.62 1.67 0.42
C LEU A 21 -10.28 0.35 0.78
N ASP A 22 -11.21 -0.12 -0.05
CA ASP A 22 -11.77 -1.46 0.02
C ASP A 22 -11.03 -2.40 -0.93
N VAL A 23 -10.18 -3.26 -0.36
CA VAL A 23 -9.38 -4.24 -1.11
C VAL A 23 -10.26 -5.38 -1.66
N HIS A 24 -11.48 -5.55 -1.16
CA HIS A 24 -12.40 -6.55 -1.69
C HIS A 24 -13.11 -6.10 -2.96
N THR A 25 -13.43 -4.81 -3.05
CA THR A 25 -14.17 -4.23 -4.18
C THR A 25 -13.31 -3.38 -5.11
N ASP A 26 -12.01 -3.26 -4.82
CA ASP A 26 -11.00 -2.50 -5.55
C ASP A 26 -11.39 -1.01 -5.69
N ARG A 27 -11.96 -0.44 -4.63
CA ARG A 27 -12.54 0.92 -4.65
C ARG A 27 -12.02 1.81 -3.54
N TYR A 28 -11.89 3.08 -3.89
CA TYR A 28 -11.70 4.17 -2.95
C TYR A 28 -13.01 4.91 -2.74
N PHE A 29 -13.30 5.30 -1.51
CA PHE A 29 -14.44 6.14 -1.19
C PHE A 29 -14.15 7.02 0.02
N ALA A 30 -14.98 8.04 0.22
CA ALA A 30 -14.98 8.88 1.39
C ALA A 30 -16.38 8.89 1.98
N LEU A 31 -16.48 9.02 3.30
CA LEU A 31 -17.75 9.25 3.97
C LEU A 31 -18.14 10.73 3.85
N SER A 32 -19.43 11.03 4.00
CA SER A 32 -19.96 12.39 3.94
C SER A 32 -21.06 12.61 4.98
N GLY A 33 -21.24 13.88 5.37
CA GLY A 33 -22.31 14.28 6.27
C GLY A 33 -22.21 13.64 7.65
N GLN A 34 -23.36 13.26 8.22
CA GLN A 34 -23.45 12.74 9.59
C GLN A 34 -22.76 11.37 9.78
N VAL A 35 -22.61 10.59 8.71
CA VAL A 35 -21.93 9.29 8.76
C VAL A 35 -20.41 9.47 8.91
N ASP A 36 -19.82 10.51 8.30
CA ASP A 36 -18.41 10.87 8.52
C ASP A 36 -18.17 11.35 9.96
N LEU A 37 -19.08 12.18 10.49
CA LEU A 37 -19.02 12.65 11.88
C LEU A 37 -19.11 11.48 12.88
N ALA A 38 -20.02 10.53 12.65
CA ALA A 38 -20.15 9.34 13.48
C ALA A 38 -18.88 8.47 13.45
N PHE A 39 -18.26 8.32 12.28
CA PHE A 39 -16.99 7.58 12.16
C PHE A 39 -15.86 8.28 12.91
N ARG A 40 -15.79 9.62 12.85
CA ARG A 40 -14.80 10.43 13.61
C ARG A 40 -14.96 10.30 15.12
N ALA A 41 -16.19 10.40 15.60
CA ALA A 41 -16.46 10.25 17.02
C ALA A 41 -16.12 8.82 17.49
N TRP A 42 -16.42 7.80 16.66
CA TRP A 42 -16.05 6.42 16.95
C TRP A 42 -14.54 6.20 17.01
N ILE A 43 -13.76 6.70 16.05
CA ILE A 43 -12.29 6.55 16.06
C ILE A 43 -11.63 7.33 17.21
N ALA A 44 -12.24 8.43 17.66
CA ALA A 44 -11.80 9.20 18.82
C ALA A 44 -12.16 8.53 20.17
N GLY A 45 -12.95 7.45 20.16
CA GLY A 45 -13.44 6.81 21.38
C GLY A 45 -14.54 7.58 22.10
N GLU A 46 -15.16 8.55 21.42
CA GLU A 46 -16.18 9.45 21.98
C GLU A 46 -17.61 8.87 21.89
N VAL A 47 -17.78 7.71 21.24
CA VAL A 47 -19.09 7.07 21.02
C VAL A 47 -19.20 5.80 21.84
N SER A 48 -20.24 5.73 22.68
CA SER A 48 -20.62 4.48 23.34
C SER A 48 -21.13 3.47 22.30
N THR A 49 -20.59 2.25 22.36
CA THR A 49 -21.05 1.13 21.53
C THR A 49 -22.18 0.32 22.18
N GLU A 50 -22.67 0.76 23.34
CA GLU A 50 -23.80 0.15 24.05
C GLU A 50 -25.13 0.73 23.58
N GLU A 51 -25.17 2.03 23.29
CA GLU A 51 -26.30 2.72 22.66
C GLU A 51 -25.81 3.44 21.39
N PRO A 52 -25.67 2.71 20.26
CA PRO A 52 -25.14 3.29 19.03
C PRO A 52 -26.11 4.35 18.49
N SER A 53 -25.58 5.52 18.15
CA SER A 53 -26.35 6.51 17.39
C SER A 53 -26.87 5.92 16.07
N GLU A 54 -27.94 6.49 15.51
CA GLU A 54 -28.50 6.06 14.22
C GLU A 54 -27.43 6.01 13.11
N HIS A 55 -26.53 6.99 13.10
CA HIS A 55 -25.44 7.08 12.14
C HIS A 55 -24.35 6.03 12.35
N LEU A 56 -24.07 5.63 13.60
CA LEU A 56 -23.18 4.49 13.87
C LEU A 56 -23.84 3.18 13.42
N ASN A 57 -25.15 3.03 13.61
CA ASN A 57 -25.90 1.90 13.08
C ASN A 57 -25.86 1.83 11.54
N ILE A 58 -25.84 2.97 10.84
CA ILE A 58 -25.63 2.99 9.38
C ILE A 58 -24.25 2.43 9.02
N LEU A 59 -23.19 2.79 9.75
CA LEU A 59 -21.84 2.25 9.54
C LEU A 59 -21.78 0.72 9.75
N ILE A 60 -22.55 0.19 10.71
CA ILE A 60 -22.65 -1.25 10.96
C ILE A 60 -23.47 -1.94 9.86
N ARG A 61 -24.65 -1.40 9.53
CA ARG A 61 -25.54 -1.97 8.50
C ARG A 61 -24.93 -1.98 7.11
N THR A 62 -24.09 -0.99 6.79
CA THR A 62 -23.34 -0.94 5.51
C THR A 62 -22.12 -1.85 5.51
N GLY A 63 -21.79 -2.46 6.65
CA GLY A 63 -20.62 -3.34 6.80
C GLY A 63 -19.29 -2.60 6.80
N LEU A 64 -19.28 -1.28 7.03
CA LEU A 64 -18.03 -0.56 7.28
C LEU A 64 -17.45 -0.97 8.63
N LEU A 65 -18.33 -1.04 9.63
CA LEU A 65 -18.03 -1.56 10.96
C LEU A 65 -18.70 -2.92 11.14
N VAL A 66 -18.02 -3.85 11.78
CA VAL A 66 -18.53 -5.20 12.09
C VAL A 66 -18.38 -5.48 13.57
N PRO A 67 -19.27 -6.29 14.19
CA PRO A 67 -19.11 -6.71 15.57
C PRO A 67 -17.76 -7.39 15.80
N ALA A 68 -17.06 -7.02 16.87
CA ALA A 68 -15.79 -7.58 17.28
C ALA A 68 -16.00 -8.50 18.50
N PRO A 69 -15.55 -9.77 18.46
CA PRO A 69 -15.53 -10.63 19.64
C PRO A 69 -14.34 -10.24 20.52
N GLY A 70 -14.49 -9.24 21.39
CA GLY A 70 -13.46 -8.82 22.37
C GLY A 70 -13.19 -7.32 22.38
N GLU A 71 -12.06 -6.91 22.96
CA GLU A 71 -11.55 -5.53 22.85
C GLU A 71 -11.40 -5.19 21.36
N ALA A 72 -12.33 -4.37 20.85
CA ALA A 72 -12.21 -3.86 19.49
C ALA A 72 -10.90 -3.11 19.39
N LYS A 73 -10.03 -3.54 18.46
CA LYS A 73 -9.03 -2.62 17.92
C LYS A 73 -9.81 -1.51 17.24
N ILE A 74 -9.99 -0.38 17.93
CA ILE A 74 -10.37 0.89 17.30
C ILE A 74 -9.44 0.97 16.12
N GLY A 75 -9.99 0.88 14.90
CA GLY A 75 -9.20 0.56 13.71
C GLY A 75 -7.97 1.42 13.73
N GLU A 76 -6.79 0.81 13.93
CA GLU A 76 -5.55 1.57 14.10
C GLU A 76 -5.47 2.44 12.85
N GLY A 77 -5.72 3.75 13.02
CA GLY A 77 -5.49 4.72 11.97
C GLY A 77 -4.02 4.57 11.67
N SER A 78 -3.72 3.90 10.57
CA SER A 78 -2.43 3.25 10.42
C SER A 78 -1.36 4.34 10.50
N SER A 79 -0.59 4.36 11.58
CA SER A 79 0.59 5.23 11.73
C SER A 79 1.68 4.66 10.85
N LEU A 80 1.41 4.66 9.54
CA LEU A 80 2.31 4.20 8.51
C LEU A 80 3.45 5.20 8.47
N GLU A 81 4.66 4.74 8.74
CA GLU A 81 5.85 5.60 8.67
C GLU A 81 6.14 5.94 7.21
N PRO A 82 5.90 7.19 6.77
CA PRO A 82 6.18 7.57 5.40
C PRO A 82 7.69 7.61 5.18
N ALA A 83 8.12 7.39 3.94
CA ALA A 83 9.51 7.64 3.56
C ALA A 83 9.90 9.10 3.84
N LYS A 84 11.14 9.28 4.27
CA LYS A 84 11.72 10.56 4.68
C LYS A 84 12.81 11.02 3.71
N ARG A 85 13.35 10.12 2.87
CA ARG A 85 14.47 10.42 1.96
C ARG A 85 14.46 9.60 0.67
N ASP A 86 15.09 10.15 -0.36
CA ASP A 86 15.33 9.48 -1.65
C ASP A 86 16.42 8.42 -1.54
N PHE A 87 16.27 7.35 -2.32
CA PHE A 87 17.35 6.41 -2.55
C PHE A 87 18.34 6.94 -3.58
N TYR A 88 19.63 6.95 -3.22
CA TYR A 88 20.73 7.27 -4.13
C TYR A 88 21.42 5.97 -4.56
N ALA A 89 21.23 5.59 -5.82
CA ALA A 89 21.78 4.35 -6.35
C ALA A 89 23.31 4.43 -6.45
N ARG A 90 23.98 3.37 -5.99
CA ARG A 90 25.41 3.17 -6.22
C ARG A 90 25.66 2.73 -7.66
N VAL A 91 26.86 3.00 -8.15
CA VAL A 91 27.31 2.42 -9.43
C VAL A 91 27.42 0.91 -9.24
N VAL A 92 26.64 0.17 -10.02
CA VAL A 92 26.62 -1.29 -10.02
C VAL A 92 27.01 -1.82 -11.39
N GLY A 93 27.46 -3.08 -11.42
CA GLY A 93 27.90 -3.79 -12.62
C GLY A 93 26.79 -4.03 -13.66
N ARG A 94 27.01 -4.97 -14.57
CA ARG A 94 26.03 -5.30 -15.62
C ARG A 94 24.79 -5.95 -15.01
N VAL A 95 23.62 -5.63 -15.56
CA VAL A 95 22.32 -6.14 -15.05
C VAL A 95 21.96 -7.53 -15.55
N GLY A 96 22.58 -8.03 -16.62
CA GLY A 96 22.47 -9.41 -17.14
C GLY A 96 21.15 -10.14 -16.79
N VAL A 97 21.28 -11.23 -16.01
CA VAL A 97 20.16 -12.06 -15.54
C VAL A 97 19.15 -11.26 -14.71
N THR A 98 19.59 -10.31 -13.89
CA THR A 98 18.70 -9.42 -13.12
C THR A 98 17.82 -8.56 -14.02
N GLY A 99 18.33 -8.10 -15.17
CA GLY A 99 17.57 -7.38 -16.18
C GLY A 99 16.46 -8.24 -16.80
N ALA A 100 16.79 -9.47 -17.20
CA ALA A 100 15.81 -10.43 -17.72
C ALA A 100 14.74 -10.78 -16.66
N LYS A 101 15.16 -10.94 -15.40
CA LYS A 101 14.25 -11.18 -14.27
C LYS A 101 13.33 -9.99 -14.02
N ALA A 102 13.86 -8.76 -14.04
CA ALA A 102 13.06 -7.54 -13.92
C ALA A 102 12.01 -7.46 -15.03
N PHE A 103 12.39 -7.73 -16.28
CA PHE A 103 11.45 -7.79 -17.40
C PHE A 103 10.31 -8.79 -17.15
N LEU A 104 10.65 -10.02 -16.77
CA LEU A 104 9.68 -11.08 -16.52
C LEU A 104 8.73 -10.72 -15.37
N LEU A 105 9.26 -10.16 -14.27
CA LEU A 105 8.47 -9.73 -13.13
C LEU A 105 7.50 -8.60 -13.50
N ARG A 106 7.95 -7.62 -14.29
CA ARG A 106 7.09 -6.53 -14.79
C ARG A 106 5.98 -7.06 -15.70
N TYR A 107 6.31 -7.98 -16.60
CA TYR A 107 5.32 -8.64 -17.46
C TYR A 107 4.29 -9.42 -16.63
N ARG A 108 4.74 -10.23 -15.67
CA ARG A 108 3.86 -10.98 -14.77
C ARG A 108 2.98 -10.08 -13.92
N ALA A 109 3.53 -9.01 -13.34
CA ALA A 109 2.75 -8.08 -12.53
C ALA A 109 1.63 -7.43 -13.35
N ARG A 110 1.90 -6.99 -14.58
CA ARG A 110 0.88 -6.48 -15.50
C ARG A 110 -0.19 -7.51 -15.84
N ARG A 111 0.22 -8.75 -16.14
CA ARG A 111 -0.72 -9.84 -16.45
C ARG A 111 -1.60 -10.15 -15.24
N ASN A 112 -1.02 -10.25 -14.05
CA ASN A 112 -1.76 -10.53 -12.82
C ASN A 112 -2.77 -9.42 -12.52
N MET A 113 -2.40 -8.15 -12.66
CA MET A 113 -3.34 -7.03 -12.48
C MET A 113 -4.51 -7.03 -13.47
N ARG A 114 -4.39 -7.73 -14.61
CA ARG A 114 -5.49 -7.90 -15.58
C ARG A 114 -6.33 -9.15 -15.36
N THR A 115 -5.85 -10.10 -14.57
CA THR A 115 -6.43 -11.46 -14.48
C THR A 115 -6.77 -11.88 -13.06
N GLN A 116 -6.34 -11.11 -12.05
CA GLN A 116 -6.54 -11.39 -10.64
C GLN A 116 -7.15 -10.17 -9.95
N SER A 117 -7.99 -10.40 -8.94
CA SER A 117 -8.47 -9.33 -8.04
C SER A 117 -7.29 -8.67 -7.32
N PHE A 118 -7.42 -7.39 -6.98
CA PHE A 118 -6.38 -6.68 -6.24
C PHE A 118 -6.02 -7.37 -4.92
N ARG A 119 -7.02 -7.86 -4.17
CA ARG A 119 -6.81 -8.67 -2.96
C ARG A 119 -5.85 -9.85 -3.16
N ALA A 120 -6.05 -10.62 -4.23
CA ALA A 120 -5.21 -11.80 -4.50
C ALA A 120 -3.76 -11.40 -4.79
N VAL A 121 -3.56 -10.27 -5.46
CA VAL A 121 -2.23 -9.72 -5.73
C VAL A 121 -1.56 -9.24 -4.44
N LEU A 122 -2.28 -8.50 -3.59
CA LEU A 122 -1.78 -8.03 -2.30
C LEU A 122 -1.46 -9.18 -1.34
N ARG A 123 -2.28 -10.24 -1.34
CA ARG A 123 -1.99 -11.46 -0.58
C ARG A 123 -0.69 -12.13 -1.04
N ASP A 124 -0.48 -12.30 -2.35
CA ASP A 124 0.80 -12.85 -2.86
C ASP A 124 2.00 -11.98 -2.48
N VAL A 125 1.84 -10.65 -2.48
CA VAL A 125 2.89 -9.73 -2.01
C VAL A 125 3.21 -9.96 -0.53
N SER A 126 2.18 -10.08 0.31
CA SER A 126 2.32 -10.32 1.75
C SER A 126 2.95 -11.69 2.04
N ASP A 127 2.44 -12.75 1.41
CA ASP A 127 2.93 -14.12 1.58
C ASP A 127 4.41 -14.24 1.20
N ARG A 128 4.83 -13.58 0.09
CA ARG A 128 6.23 -13.55 -0.33
C ARG A 128 7.13 -12.81 0.64
N LYS A 129 6.66 -11.71 1.20
CA LYS A 129 7.42 -10.94 2.19
C LYS A 129 7.59 -11.73 3.47
N ALA A 130 6.52 -12.39 3.94
CA ALA A 130 6.56 -13.27 5.10
C ALA A 130 7.48 -14.50 4.89
N ALA A 131 7.59 -14.99 3.65
CA ALA A 131 8.48 -16.08 3.29
C ALA A 131 9.96 -15.66 3.13
N LEU A 132 10.32 -14.39 3.33
CA LEU A 132 11.69 -13.92 3.22
C LEU A 132 12.53 -14.43 4.41
N THR A 133 13.34 -15.44 4.18
CA THR A 133 14.19 -16.05 5.22
C THR A 133 15.64 -15.57 5.20
N SER A 134 16.15 -15.19 4.03
CA SER A 134 17.55 -14.75 3.85
C SER A 134 17.60 -13.27 3.56
N ILE A 135 18.12 -12.48 4.51
CA ILE A 135 18.30 -11.05 4.36
C ILE A 135 19.71 -10.78 3.83
N THR A 136 19.82 -9.91 2.81
CA THR A 136 21.12 -9.51 2.25
C THR A 136 21.87 -8.56 3.19
N ASN A 137 23.20 -8.70 3.25
CA ASN A 137 24.06 -7.77 4.00
C ASN A 137 24.34 -6.47 3.22
N ASP A 138 24.11 -6.42 1.91
CA ASP A 138 24.32 -5.23 1.07
C ASP A 138 23.01 -4.76 0.43
N ALA A 139 22.05 -4.35 1.26
CA ALA A 139 20.75 -3.88 0.77
C ALA A 139 20.89 -2.73 -0.26
N VAL A 140 21.86 -1.85 -0.08
CA VAL A 140 22.09 -0.71 -0.99
C VAL A 140 22.55 -1.18 -2.37
N GLY A 141 23.52 -2.11 -2.45
CA GLY A 141 23.96 -2.66 -3.73
C GLY A 141 22.85 -3.43 -4.44
N GLU A 142 22.08 -4.20 -3.67
CA GLU A 142 20.95 -5.00 -4.16
C GLU A 142 19.81 -4.15 -4.72
N ILE A 143 19.43 -3.08 -4.00
CA ILE A 143 18.44 -2.10 -4.47
C ILE A 143 18.98 -1.35 -5.70
N SER A 144 20.26 -0.96 -5.70
CA SER A 144 20.87 -0.24 -6.83
C SER A 144 20.87 -1.08 -8.11
N LEU A 145 21.10 -2.39 -7.98
CA LEU A 145 21.00 -3.33 -9.10
C LEU A 145 19.56 -3.52 -9.57
N ALA A 146 18.58 -3.56 -8.66
CA ALA A 146 17.16 -3.57 -9.01
C ALA A 146 16.77 -2.29 -9.79
N CYS A 147 17.17 -1.10 -9.31
CA CYS A 147 16.95 0.17 -10.00
C CYS A 147 17.54 0.17 -11.41
N LYS A 148 18.80 -0.28 -11.57
CA LYS A 148 19.45 -0.36 -12.88
C LYS A 148 18.74 -1.36 -13.81
N ALA A 149 18.31 -2.51 -13.30
CA ALA A 149 17.57 -3.50 -14.06
C ALA A 149 16.22 -2.97 -14.56
N PHE A 150 15.48 -2.27 -13.70
CA PHE A 150 14.23 -1.60 -14.08
C PHE A 150 14.45 -0.49 -15.10
N GLY A 151 15.48 0.35 -14.91
CA GLY A 151 15.86 1.38 -15.88
C GLY A 151 16.15 0.79 -17.27
N SER A 152 16.86 -0.34 -17.34
CA SER A 152 17.22 -1.02 -18.59
C SER A 152 16.03 -1.62 -19.36
N THR A 153 14.89 -1.83 -18.69
CA THR A 153 13.68 -2.41 -19.28
C THR A 153 12.59 -1.37 -19.54
N SER A 154 12.75 -0.14 -19.04
CA SER A 154 11.73 0.92 -19.05
C SER A 154 11.10 1.23 -20.42
N TRP A 155 11.85 1.11 -21.51
CA TRP A 155 11.38 1.40 -22.87
C TRP A 155 10.23 0.50 -23.33
N VAL A 156 10.18 -0.76 -22.87
CA VAL A 156 9.10 -1.71 -23.19
C VAL A 156 7.83 -1.41 -22.40
N PHE A 157 7.97 -0.72 -21.27
CA PHE A 157 6.92 -0.56 -20.28
C PHE A 157 6.44 0.89 -20.13
N ARG A 158 6.19 1.62 -21.24
CA ARG A 158 5.86 3.06 -21.23
C ARG A 158 4.37 3.46 -21.11
N ALA A 159 3.45 2.53 -20.87
CA ALA A 159 2.01 2.82 -20.76
C ALA A 159 1.65 3.70 -19.53
N ARG A 160 0.54 4.45 -19.63
CA ARG A 160 -0.10 5.12 -18.48
C ARG A 160 -0.63 4.06 -17.48
N ASP A 161 -0.82 4.43 -16.23
CA ASP A 161 -1.40 3.60 -15.15
C ASP A 161 -0.62 2.32 -14.77
N GLN A 162 0.68 2.47 -14.53
CA GLN A 162 1.55 1.34 -14.18
C GLN A 162 2.09 1.35 -12.76
N CYS A 163 1.80 2.36 -11.94
CA CYS A 163 2.43 2.49 -10.62
C CYS A 163 2.25 1.21 -9.78
N VAL A 164 1.08 0.60 -9.78
CA VAL A 164 0.81 -0.65 -9.04
C VAL A 164 1.59 -1.85 -9.61
N PRO A 165 1.42 -2.26 -10.89
CA PRO A 165 2.21 -3.37 -11.43
C PRO A 165 3.73 -3.16 -11.35
N GLU A 166 4.19 -1.92 -11.55
CA GLU A 166 5.60 -1.55 -11.49
C GLU A 166 6.17 -1.74 -10.09
N SER A 167 5.51 -1.18 -9.08
CA SER A 167 5.91 -1.27 -7.68
C SER A 167 5.85 -2.70 -7.15
N ILE A 168 4.84 -3.49 -7.57
CA ILE A 168 4.78 -4.92 -7.23
C ILE A 168 5.95 -5.70 -7.85
N ALA A 169 6.26 -5.45 -9.12
CA ALA A 169 7.37 -6.12 -9.78
C ALA A 169 8.71 -5.74 -9.11
N PHE A 170 8.89 -4.46 -8.77
CA PHE A 170 10.08 -3.96 -8.10
C PHE A 170 10.23 -4.57 -6.71
N HIS A 171 9.15 -4.55 -5.92
CA HIS A 171 9.08 -5.17 -4.61
C HIS A 171 9.46 -6.66 -4.66
N ARG A 172 8.88 -7.42 -5.60
CA ARG A 172 9.24 -8.84 -5.79
C ARG A 172 10.72 -9.02 -6.14
N LEU A 173 11.29 -8.15 -6.97
CA LEU A 173 12.72 -8.22 -7.28
C LEU A 173 13.59 -7.94 -6.04
N CYS A 174 13.17 -7.00 -5.18
CA CYS A 174 13.85 -6.73 -3.91
C CYS A 174 13.81 -7.94 -2.98
N LEU A 175 12.63 -8.54 -2.77
CA LEU A 175 12.49 -9.75 -1.94
C LEU A 175 13.33 -10.91 -2.46
N ASP A 176 13.29 -11.16 -3.77
CA ASP A 176 14.09 -12.19 -4.43
C ASP A 176 15.61 -11.98 -4.31
N ARG A 177 16.04 -10.80 -3.86
CA ARG A 177 17.43 -10.39 -3.63
C ARG A 177 17.76 -10.21 -2.15
N GLY A 178 16.88 -10.67 -1.25
CA GLY A 178 17.10 -10.60 0.19
C GLY A 178 16.83 -9.23 0.81
N VAL A 179 16.23 -8.29 0.07
CA VAL A 179 15.93 -6.95 0.56
C VAL A 179 14.51 -6.94 1.15
N PRO A 180 14.33 -6.71 2.46
CA PRO A 180 13.02 -6.64 3.12
C PRO A 180 12.31 -5.32 2.78
N ALA A 181 11.93 -5.17 1.52
CA ALA A 181 11.21 -4.02 1.03
C ALA A 181 9.74 -4.07 1.47
N THR A 182 9.11 -2.91 1.60
CA THR A 182 7.70 -2.75 1.95
C THR A 182 6.97 -2.07 0.79
N LEU A 183 5.85 -2.63 0.35
CA LEU A 183 5.00 -2.03 -0.66
C LEU A 183 4.04 -1.05 0.02
N PHE A 184 3.96 0.18 -0.47
CA PHE A 184 3.05 1.19 0.03
C PHE A 184 2.03 1.58 -1.03
N ILE A 185 0.84 1.92 -0.56
CA ILE A 185 -0.20 2.59 -1.34
C ILE A 185 -0.58 3.86 -0.60
N GLY A 186 -0.73 4.94 -1.34
CA GLY A 186 -1.15 6.22 -0.81
C GLY A 186 -2.12 6.94 -1.73
N VAL A 187 -2.80 7.92 -1.15
CA VAL A 187 -3.84 8.69 -1.82
C VAL A 187 -3.60 10.19 -1.63
N LYS A 188 -4.05 10.97 -2.61
CA LYS A 188 -4.23 12.42 -2.48
C LYS A 188 -5.63 12.78 -2.93
N VAL A 189 -6.17 13.90 -2.45
CA VAL A 189 -7.59 14.24 -2.68
C VAL A 189 -7.83 15.34 -3.71
N ASN A 190 -6.82 16.17 -4.06
CA ASN A 190 -7.00 17.32 -4.96
C ASN A 190 -5.86 17.42 -6.01
N PRO A 191 -6.08 16.99 -7.27
CA PRO A 191 -7.15 16.07 -7.71
C PRO A 191 -6.96 14.69 -7.07
N PHE A 192 -8.05 13.91 -6.97
CA PHE A 192 -7.95 12.56 -6.42
C PHE A 192 -7.01 11.68 -7.25
N ALA A 193 -6.04 11.05 -6.59
CA ALA A 193 -5.19 10.05 -7.22
C ALA A 193 -4.69 9.05 -6.18
N ALA A 194 -4.59 7.79 -6.60
CA ALA A 194 -3.89 6.75 -5.86
C ALA A 194 -2.52 6.51 -6.48
N HIS A 195 -1.54 6.18 -5.64
CA HIS A 195 -0.19 5.85 -6.08
C HIS A 195 0.38 4.72 -5.24
N CYS A 196 1.28 3.95 -5.85
CA CYS A 196 1.92 2.81 -5.21
C CYS A 196 3.42 2.91 -5.40
N TRP A 197 4.18 2.72 -4.32
CA TRP A 197 5.64 2.79 -4.30
C TRP A 197 6.20 1.72 -3.36
N VAL A 198 7.52 1.63 -3.30
CA VAL A 198 8.25 0.68 -2.45
C VAL A 198 9.21 1.46 -1.56
N GLN A 199 9.26 1.07 -0.29
CA GLN A 199 10.22 1.60 0.70
C GLN A 199 11.14 0.51 1.24
N HIS A 200 12.32 0.91 1.69
CA HIS A 200 13.15 0.14 2.61
C HIS A 200 13.42 1.03 3.81
N GLY A 201 12.83 0.70 4.97
CA GLY A 201 12.83 1.60 6.12
C GLY A 201 12.23 2.96 5.76
N ASP A 202 12.99 4.03 6.00
CA ASP A 202 12.61 5.41 5.73
C ASP A 202 12.95 5.90 4.30
N VAL A 203 13.40 5.00 3.42
CA VAL A 203 13.88 5.35 2.07
C VAL A 203 12.89 4.90 1.01
N VAL A 204 12.48 5.80 0.11
CA VAL A 204 11.77 5.40 -1.12
C VAL A 204 12.76 4.88 -2.16
N ILE A 205 12.51 3.68 -2.68
CA ILE A 205 13.50 2.96 -3.50
C ILE A 205 13.15 2.82 -4.99
N ASN A 206 11.89 3.04 -5.38
CA ASN A 206 11.47 2.94 -6.78
C ASN A 206 10.77 4.20 -7.34
N ASP A 207 10.70 5.26 -6.54
CA ASP A 207 10.09 6.53 -6.88
C ASP A 207 10.90 7.69 -6.26
N ARG A 208 10.38 8.92 -6.34
CA ARG A 208 10.99 10.12 -5.80
C ARG A 208 10.21 10.69 -4.62
N MET A 209 10.93 11.20 -3.62
CA MET A 209 10.36 11.91 -2.48
C MET A 209 9.40 13.03 -2.90
N GLU A 210 9.78 13.79 -3.94
CA GLU A 210 8.97 14.89 -4.47
C GLU A 210 7.56 14.45 -4.90
N ARG A 211 7.44 13.22 -5.42
CA ARG A 211 6.17 12.65 -5.84
C ARG A 211 5.42 12.05 -4.67
N ILE A 212 6.07 11.16 -3.90
CA ILE A 212 5.37 10.40 -2.85
C ILE A 212 4.88 11.30 -1.71
N ARG A 213 5.58 12.41 -1.40
CA ARG A 213 5.16 13.36 -0.35
C ARG A 213 3.81 14.00 -0.61
N GLN A 214 3.32 13.93 -1.85
CA GLN A 214 1.99 14.42 -2.22
C GLN A 214 0.87 13.44 -1.82
N PHE A 215 1.22 12.21 -1.42
CA PHE A 215 0.29 11.14 -1.09
C PHE A 215 0.37 10.81 0.40
N THR A 216 -0.78 10.59 1.02
CA THR A 216 -0.91 10.05 2.37
C THR A 216 -0.97 8.52 2.28
N PRO A 217 -0.07 7.77 2.95
CA PRO A 217 -0.15 6.31 2.99
C PRO A 217 -1.50 5.83 3.54
N ILE A 218 -2.07 4.80 2.91
CA ILE A 218 -3.33 4.15 3.32
C ILE A 218 -3.17 2.64 3.53
N LEU A 219 -2.15 2.03 2.93
CA LEU A 219 -1.84 0.60 3.06
C LEU A 219 -0.33 0.39 2.95
N GLU A 220 0.21 -0.48 3.80
CA GLU A 220 1.54 -1.06 3.65
C GLU A 220 1.48 -2.59 3.66
N ILE A 221 2.40 -3.23 2.94
CA ILE A 221 2.58 -4.69 2.92
C ILE A 221 4.03 -5.04 3.07
#